data_AF-A0AA91EBZ7-F1
#
_entry.id   AF-A0AA91EBZ7-F1
#
_cell.length_a   1.000
_cell.length_b   1.000
_cell.length_c   1.000
_cell.angle_alpha   90.00
_cell.angle_beta   90.00
_cell.angle_gamma   90.00
#
_symmetry.space_group_name_H-M   'P 1'
#
loop_
_entity.id
_entity.type
_entity.pdbx_description
1 polymer ?
#
loop_
_entity_poly.entity_id
_entity_poly.type
_entity_poly.pdbx_seq_one_letter_code
_entity_poly.pdbx_strand_id
1 'polypeptide(L)' 'MLSYRHSFHAGNHADVLKHTVQSLIIESLKEKENLFYI' A
#
# COMPACT_ATOMS: atom_id res chain seq x y z
N MET A 1 9.56 -22.03 8.06
CA MET A 1 8.84 -21.47 9.23
C MET A 1 8.17 -20.18 8.80
N LEU A 2 6.83 -20.12 8.78
CA LEU A 2 6.02 -18.97 8.33
C LEU A 2 5.07 -18.50 9.46
N SER A 3 5.61 -18.36 10.67
CA SER A 3 4.80 -18.09 11.86
C SER A 3 4.35 -16.63 11.98
N TYR A 4 4.90 -15.71 11.18
CA TYR A 4 4.48 -14.32 11.18
C TYR A 4 3.03 -14.21 10.66
N ARG A 5 2.17 -13.53 11.42
CA ARG A 5 0.80 -13.22 11.00
C ARG A 5 0.64 -11.72 10.98
N HIS A 6 0.47 -11.17 9.78
CA HIS A 6 0.26 -9.73 9.62
C HIS A 6 -0.98 -9.23 10.37
N SER A 7 -1.99 -10.09 10.57
CA SER A 7 -3.21 -9.78 11.32
C SER A 7 -2.98 -9.24 12.73
N PHE A 8 -1.85 -9.56 13.39
CA PHE A 8 -1.53 -9.00 14.71
C PHE A 8 -1.11 -7.52 14.66
N HIS A 9 -0.79 -7.00 13.48
CA HIS A 9 -0.34 -5.63 13.28
C HIS A 9 -1.14 -4.89 12.20
N ALA A 10 -2.10 -5.56 11.56
CA ALA A 10 -2.90 -5.02 10.48
C ALA A 10 -3.62 -3.75 10.94
N GLY A 11 -3.38 -2.64 10.23
CA GLY A 11 -3.99 -1.34 10.54
C GLY A 11 -3.28 -0.54 11.62
N ASN A 12 -2.08 -0.93 12.05
CA ASN A 12 -1.26 -0.10 12.94
C ASN A 12 -0.75 1.18 12.23
N HIS A 13 -0.02 2.03 12.95
CA HIS A 13 0.51 3.29 12.41
C HIS A 13 1.42 3.10 11.18
N ALA A 14 2.12 1.98 11.08
CA ALA A 14 2.97 1.67 9.94
C ALA A 14 2.13 1.33 8.70
N ASP A 15 1.03 0.59 8.87
CA ASP A 15 0.08 0.31 7.79
C ASP A 15 -0.66 1.57 7.34
N VAL A 16 -1.02 2.46 8.27
CA VAL A 16 -1.60 3.77 7.92
C VAL A 16 -0.64 4.53 7.01
N LEU A 17 0.62 4.71 7.42
CA LEU A 17 1.61 5.42 6.60
C LEU A 17 1.83 4.73 5.24
N LYS A 18 2.03 3.40 5.25
CA LYS A 18 2.25 2.59 4.04
C LYS A 18 1.10 2.71 3.06
N HIS A 19 -0.15 2.54 3.52
CA HIS A 19 -1.31 2.57 2.65
C HIS A 19 -1.67 3.98 2.19
N THR A 20 -1.51 5.01 3.03
CA THR A 20 -1.69 6.40 2.60
C THR A 20 -0.75 6.75 1.46
N VAL A 21 0.55 6.46 1.59
CA VAL A 21 1.52 6.75 0.53
C VAL A 21 1.24 5.91 -0.72
N GLN A 22 0.92 4.62 -0.57
CA GLN A 22 0.57 3.75 -1.69
C GLN A 22 -0.65 4.29 -2.46
N SER A 23 -1.71 4.72 -1.76
CA SER A 23 -2.90 5.31 -2.39
C SER A 23 -2.56 6.57 -3.17
N LEU A 24 -1.75 7.48 -2.61
CA LEU A 24 -1.35 8.72 -3.29
C LEU A 24 -0.51 8.44 -4.56
N ILE A 25 0.38 7.45 -4.50
CA ILE A 25 1.17 7.04 -5.67
C ILE A 25 0.25 6.50 -6.77
N ILE A 26 -0.72 5.64 -6.42
CA ILE A 26 -1.67 5.08 -7.39
C ILE A 26 -2.51 6.18 -8.03
N GLU A 27 -2.99 7.15 -7.25
CA GLU A 27 -3.74 8.28 -7.81
C GLU A 27 -2.90 9.13 -8.76
N SER A 28 -1.63 9.40 -8.42
CA SER A 28 -0.72 10.12 -9.32
C SER A 28 -0.40 9.34 -10.60
N LEU A 29 -0.23 8.01 -10.52
CA LEU A 29 0.01 7.19 -11.70
C LEU A 29 -1.20 7.15 -12.65
N LYS A 30 -2.42 7.22 -12.12
CA LYS A 30 -3.67 7.28 -12.90
C LYS A 30 -3.84 8.59 -13.69
N GLU A 31 -3.06 9.63 -13.41
CA GLU A 31 -3.09 10.88 -14.18
C GLU A 31 -2.52 10.73 -15.59
N LYS A 32 -1.73 9.67 -15.86
CA LYS A 32 -1.22 9.37 -17.20
C LYS A 32 -2.09 8.29 -17.85
N GLU A 33 -2.42 8.47 -19.13
CA GLU A 33 -3.19 7.48 -19.92
C GLU A 33 -2.39 6.21 -20.27
N ASN A 34 -1.11 6.15 -19.89
CA ASN A 34 -0.27 4.96 -20.09
C ASN A 34 -0.54 3.93 -19.01
N LEU A 35 -0.40 2.65 -19.37
CA LEU A 35 -0.47 1.55 -18.43
C LEU A 35 0.64 1.66 -17.38
N PHE A 36 0.31 1.35 -16.12
CA PHE A 36 1.25 1.15 -15.03
C PHE A 36 0.97 -0.17 -14.32
N TYR A 37 1.98 -0.70 -13.64
CA TYR A 37 1.90 -1.92 -12.84
C TYR A 37 1.83 -1.56 -11.35
N ILE A 38 1.14 -2.40 -10.57
CA ILE A 38 1.06 -2.32 -9.11
C ILE A 38 1.88 -3.46 -8.51
#